data_AF-A0AAV7BNZ6-F1
#
_entry.id   AF-A0AAV7BNZ6-F1
#
_cell.length_a   1.000
_cell.length_b   1.000
_cell.length_c   1.000
_cell.angle_alpha   90.00
_cell.angle_beta   90.00
_cell.angle_gamma   90.00
#
_symmetry.space_group_name_H-M   'P 1'
#
loop_
_entity.id
_entity.type
_entity.pdbx_description
1 polymer ?
#
loop_
_entity_poly.entity_id
_entity_poly.type
_entity_poly.pdbx_seq_one_letter_code
_entity_poly.pdbx_strand_id
1 'polypeptide(L)'
;MSRVWALLLPGLLAALLGAGAGYFPEERYNPESPLRQPTVLLALLARNTQGSLPEVLGAIDRLDYPKDRISLWVATDHNVDNTSHILREWLINVQNQYHHVEWRPQEQPRWFQDEEGPKHWSHQRYEYIMKLRQAALTSAREMWADYIMFIDADNLLTNPNTLNLLIAENKTVVAPMLESRAAYSNFWCGMTTQGYYRRTPAYMPIRRRERRGCFAVPMVHSTFLIDLRKESSQYIDFYPPHPDYTWAFDDIIVFAYSCRQAEVQLFLCNKEVYGHLPVPLRAHSSLLDEADNFLHTKLEVMVKGPPIEPSSFLSVPPKVSDKLSMDEIFLINLKRRQDRRDRMRKTLYELQIDFKLSDAVDGRALNETQVTAMGIKMLPGYKDPYHGRPLTRGEMGCFLSHYNIWKEISERSLAVSAVFEDDLRFEIFFKRRLENLLHDLEEAELDWDLIYLGRKRMQVDEPEEPVPGVRNLVVSDYSYWTLAYLISLQGARKLLDAEPLTKMLPVDEFLPVMYDKHPISDYSSAFSPRNLRAFSVEPLLIYPTHYTGDEGYVSDTETSVLWDNVKQPTDWDRAKSRKTQQQEKLRSEAINTPSLRSPFDSAARDEL
;
A
#
# COMPACT_ATOMS: atom_id res chain seq x y z
N MET A 1 70.65 91.16 23.75
CA MET A 1 71.70 91.15 24.79
C MET A 1 71.87 89.72 25.28
N SER A 2 73.14 89.24 25.34
CA SER A 2 73.68 88.05 26.06
C SER A 2 73.00 86.69 25.85
N ARG A 3 73.70 85.68 25.29
CA ARG A 3 74.62 84.72 25.97
C ARG A 3 73.88 83.89 27.04
N VAL A 4 74.03 82.57 27.23
CA VAL A 4 74.95 81.54 26.76
C VAL A 4 74.36 80.17 27.19
N TRP A 5 74.83 79.13 26.53
CA TRP A 5 74.69 77.69 26.78
C TRP A 5 74.77 77.26 28.26
N ALA A 6 74.07 76.19 28.69
CA ALA A 6 74.45 74.78 28.55
C ALA A 6 73.74 73.87 29.60
N LEU A 7 73.55 72.61 29.19
CA LEU A 7 73.59 71.36 29.98
C LEU A 7 72.29 70.67 30.49
N LEU A 8 72.09 69.47 29.90
CA LEU A 8 71.68 68.16 30.46
C LEU A 8 70.30 67.59 30.06
N LEU A 9 70.38 66.59 29.15
CA LEU A 9 69.50 65.41 29.00
C LEU A 9 69.33 64.63 30.34
N PRO A 10 68.35 63.70 30.53
CA PRO A 10 67.56 63.00 29.50
C PRO A 10 66.04 62.81 29.81
N GLY A 11 65.28 62.37 28.79
CA GLY A 11 64.08 61.54 28.99
C GLY A 11 62.73 62.19 28.73
N LEU A 12 62.23 62.12 27.50
CA LEU A 12 61.07 61.30 27.13
C LEU A 12 60.72 61.51 25.65
N LEU A 13 60.68 60.38 24.94
CA LEU A 13 60.30 60.26 23.53
C LEU A 13 58.82 60.60 23.30
N ALA A 14 58.56 61.04 22.07
CA ALA A 14 57.37 60.77 21.29
C ALA A 14 56.08 61.52 21.66
N ALA A 15 56.08 62.83 21.40
CA ALA A 15 54.87 63.53 20.99
C ALA A 15 55.11 64.09 19.59
N LEU A 16 54.87 63.28 18.55
CA LEU A 16 54.71 63.69 17.14
C LEU A 16 54.44 62.45 16.26
N LEU A 17 53.28 61.82 16.44
CA LEU A 17 52.65 61.00 15.39
C LEU A 17 51.16 61.32 15.39
N GLY A 18 50.78 62.27 14.54
CA GLY A 18 49.38 62.43 14.14
C GLY A 18 48.95 61.17 13.40
N ALA A 19 48.33 60.25 14.13
CA ALA A 19 47.67 59.10 13.54
C ALA A 19 46.45 59.62 12.75
N GLY A 20 46.52 59.52 11.43
CA GLY A 20 45.31 59.49 10.62
C GLY A 20 44.46 58.33 11.11
N ALA A 21 43.41 58.62 11.85
CA ALA A 21 42.35 57.67 12.15
C ALA A 21 41.60 57.41 10.84
N GLY A 22 42.15 56.54 10.00
CA GLY A 22 41.37 55.78 9.04
C GLY A 22 40.42 54.91 9.83
N TYR A 23 39.28 55.47 10.21
CA TYR A 23 38.16 54.71 10.77
C TYR A 23 37.58 53.87 9.63
N PHE A 24 38.19 52.71 9.36
CA PHE A 24 37.50 51.66 8.64
C PHE A 24 36.32 51.26 9.53
N PRO A 25 35.06 51.44 9.10
CA PRO A 25 33.96 50.88 9.86
C PRO A 25 34.27 49.40 10.01
N GLU A 26 34.24 48.88 11.24
CA GLU A 26 34.31 47.43 11.49
C GLU A 26 33.41 46.75 10.46
N GLU A 27 34.01 46.02 9.53
CA GLU A 27 33.27 45.29 8.52
C GLU A 27 32.28 44.42 9.28
N ARG A 28 30.98 44.71 9.11
CA ARG A 28 29.93 43.85 9.65
C ARG A 28 30.10 42.51 8.96
N TYR A 29 30.84 41.61 9.62
CA TYR A 29 31.03 40.25 9.18
C TYR A 29 29.67 39.57 9.21
N ASN A 30 29.02 39.51 8.05
CA ASN A 30 27.85 38.68 7.85
C ASN A 30 28.36 37.28 7.48
N PRO A 31 27.98 36.23 8.21
CA PRO A 31 28.34 34.87 7.82
C PRO A 31 27.84 34.57 6.41
N GLU A 32 28.63 33.84 5.63
CA GLU A 32 28.25 33.43 4.28
C GLU A 32 26.95 32.62 4.30
N SER A 33 26.11 32.83 3.27
CA SER A 33 24.86 32.07 3.14
C SER A 33 25.15 30.59 2.84
N PRO A 34 24.30 29.66 3.27
CA PRO A 34 24.42 28.25 2.89
C PRO A 34 24.42 28.03 1.37
N LEU A 35 25.05 26.93 0.92
CA LEU A 35 24.97 26.50 -0.47
C LEU A 35 23.52 26.22 -0.85
N ARG A 36 23.12 26.66 -2.05
CA ARG A 36 21.83 26.27 -2.64
C ARG A 36 21.88 24.78 -2.96
N GLN A 37 20.73 24.12 -2.82
CA GLN A 37 20.61 22.73 -3.25
C GLN A 37 20.84 22.62 -4.77
N PRO A 38 21.34 21.47 -5.27
CA PRO A 38 21.52 21.23 -6.70
C PRO A 38 20.24 21.45 -7.54
N THR A 39 20.40 21.63 -8.85
CA THR A 39 19.29 21.66 -9.80
C THR A 39 18.89 20.25 -10.20
N VAL A 40 17.59 20.00 -10.37
CA VAL A 40 17.08 18.67 -10.73
C VAL A 40 16.08 18.80 -11.87
N LEU A 41 16.26 18.03 -12.95
CA LEU A 41 15.20 17.79 -13.93
C LEU A 41 14.40 16.56 -13.52
N LEU A 42 13.10 16.71 -13.30
CA LEU A 42 12.17 15.61 -13.05
C LEU A 42 11.49 15.24 -14.37
N ALA A 43 11.78 14.05 -14.87
CA ALA A 43 11.20 13.51 -16.09
C ALA A 43 10.03 12.57 -15.76
N LEU A 44 8.82 12.95 -16.20
CA LEU A 44 7.59 12.17 -16.05
C LEU A 44 7.08 11.75 -17.43
N LEU A 45 7.04 10.44 -17.67
CA LEU A 45 6.48 9.85 -18.88
C LEU A 45 5.14 9.20 -18.51
N ALA A 46 4.09 9.51 -19.27
CA ALA A 46 2.74 9.06 -18.95
C ALA A 46 1.99 8.56 -20.19
N ARG A 47 1.38 7.38 -20.08
CA ARG A 47 0.49 6.82 -21.09
C ARG A 47 -0.64 6.05 -20.43
N ASN A 48 -1.88 6.49 -20.64
CA ASN A 48 -3.09 5.88 -20.07
C ASN A 48 -3.06 5.72 -18.54
N THR A 49 -2.62 6.77 -17.84
CA THR A 49 -2.42 6.80 -16.38
C THR A 49 -3.40 7.70 -15.67
N GLN A 50 -4.58 7.98 -16.25
CA GLN A 50 -5.62 8.79 -15.61
C GLN A 50 -5.95 8.31 -14.19
N GLY A 51 -5.96 6.99 -13.95
CA GLY A 51 -6.30 6.41 -12.66
C GLY A 51 -5.25 6.60 -11.56
N SER A 52 -3.99 6.87 -11.92
CA SER A 52 -2.87 6.98 -10.97
C SER A 52 -2.32 8.40 -10.82
N LEU A 53 -2.45 9.21 -11.87
CA LEU A 53 -1.86 10.54 -11.94
C LEU A 53 -2.21 11.47 -10.78
N PRO A 54 -3.47 11.58 -10.29
CA PRO A 54 -3.79 12.51 -9.23
C PRO A 54 -2.92 12.30 -7.98
N GLU A 55 -2.76 11.06 -7.53
CA GLU A 55 -1.94 10.68 -6.38
C GLU A 55 -0.43 10.78 -6.64
N VAL A 56 0.03 10.39 -7.83
CA VAL A 56 1.45 10.48 -8.22
C VAL A 56 1.90 11.94 -8.29
N LEU A 57 1.09 12.81 -8.91
CA LEU A 57 1.34 14.25 -8.95
C LEU A 57 1.30 14.86 -7.55
N GLY A 58 0.37 14.41 -6.69
CA GLY A 58 0.37 14.79 -5.28
C GLY A 58 1.65 14.37 -4.54
N ALA A 59 2.22 13.21 -4.85
CA ALA A 59 3.51 12.79 -4.30
C ALA A 59 4.67 13.70 -4.77
N ILE A 60 4.66 14.11 -6.04
CA ILE A 60 5.63 15.06 -6.61
C ILE A 60 5.50 16.45 -5.96
N ASP A 61 4.28 16.95 -5.76
CA ASP A 61 4.01 18.21 -5.08
C ASP A 61 4.61 18.22 -3.66
N ARG A 62 4.53 17.06 -2.98
CA ARG A 62 5.01 16.89 -1.60
C ARG A 62 6.50 16.57 -1.48
N LEU A 63 7.26 16.40 -2.57
CA LEU A 63 8.71 16.25 -2.48
C LEU A 63 9.31 17.46 -1.76
N ASP A 64 10.05 17.18 -0.68
CA ASP A 64 10.72 18.18 0.17
C ASP A 64 12.00 18.66 -0.52
N TYR A 65 11.83 19.41 -1.59
CA TYR A 65 12.90 19.98 -2.38
C TYR A 65 12.43 21.34 -2.94
N PRO A 66 13.28 22.38 -2.95
CA PRO A 66 12.90 23.71 -3.43
C PRO A 66 12.40 23.63 -4.88
N LYS A 67 11.13 23.98 -5.10
CA LYS A 67 10.50 23.86 -6.42
C LYS A 67 11.21 24.74 -7.46
N ASP A 68 11.75 25.89 -7.06
CA ASP A 68 12.59 26.78 -7.88
C ASP A 68 13.94 26.17 -8.30
N ARG A 69 14.27 24.98 -7.79
CA ARG A 69 15.44 24.16 -8.17
C ARG A 69 15.04 22.90 -8.95
N ILE A 70 13.75 22.67 -9.18
CA ILE A 70 13.24 21.55 -9.96
C ILE A 70 12.72 22.08 -11.29
N SER A 71 13.14 21.45 -12.38
CA SER A 71 12.54 21.62 -13.70
C SER A 71 11.70 20.40 -14.03
N LEU A 72 10.52 20.60 -14.59
CA LEU A 72 9.62 19.53 -14.99
C LEU A 72 9.80 19.26 -16.48
N TRP A 73 9.99 18.00 -16.84
CA TRP A 73 9.95 17.53 -18.22
C TRP A 73 8.87 16.46 -18.30
N VAL A 74 7.74 16.79 -18.93
CA VAL A 74 6.58 15.92 -18.94
C VAL A 74 6.21 15.60 -20.38
N ALA A 75 6.23 14.31 -20.71
CA ALA A 75 5.78 13.81 -22.00
C ALA A 75 4.65 12.82 -21.83
N THR A 76 3.72 12.85 -22.78
CA THR A 76 2.63 11.90 -22.81
C THR A 76 2.30 11.51 -24.24
N ASP A 77 1.92 10.25 -24.45
CA ASP A 77 1.72 9.69 -25.78
C ASP A 77 0.58 8.68 -25.81
N HIS A 78 -0.04 8.52 -26.98
CA HIS A 78 -0.95 7.43 -27.30
C HIS A 78 -2.03 7.18 -26.21
N ASN A 79 -2.57 8.26 -25.67
CA ASN A 79 -3.62 8.21 -24.66
C ASN A 79 -4.99 7.99 -25.30
N VAL A 80 -5.76 7.09 -24.70
CA VAL A 80 -7.19 6.91 -24.97
C VAL A 80 -8.07 7.37 -23.80
N ASP A 81 -7.45 7.77 -22.68
CA ASP A 81 -8.07 8.33 -21.49
C ASP A 81 -7.75 9.84 -21.31
N ASN A 82 -8.07 10.42 -20.16
CA ASN A 82 -7.83 11.84 -19.86
C ASN A 82 -6.42 12.17 -19.32
N THR A 83 -5.44 11.29 -19.48
CA THR A 83 -4.04 11.50 -19.01
C THR A 83 -3.50 12.87 -19.45
N SER A 84 -3.58 13.19 -20.74
CA SER A 84 -3.11 14.46 -21.28
C SER A 84 -3.78 15.68 -20.64
N HIS A 85 -5.08 15.58 -20.37
CA HIS A 85 -5.85 16.67 -19.78
C HIS A 85 -5.43 16.93 -18.33
N ILE A 86 -5.31 15.87 -17.52
CA ILE A 86 -4.88 15.95 -16.12
C ILE A 86 -3.49 16.56 -16.00
N LEU A 87 -2.53 16.08 -16.82
CA LEU A 87 -1.18 16.62 -16.84
C LEU A 87 -1.16 18.09 -17.25
N ARG A 88 -1.93 18.47 -18.28
CA ARG A 88 -2.02 19.87 -18.71
C ARG A 88 -2.59 20.78 -17.62
N GLU A 89 -3.65 20.36 -16.94
CA GLU A 89 -4.24 21.09 -15.81
C GLU A 89 -3.21 21.30 -14.70
N TRP A 90 -2.57 20.23 -14.24
CA TRP A 90 -1.55 20.29 -13.20
C TRP A 90 -0.39 21.23 -13.59
N LEU A 91 0.16 21.06 -14.80
CA LEU A 91 1.28 21.88 -15.30
C LEU A 91 0.94 23.37 -15.34
N ILE A 92 -0.26 23.74 -15.80
CA ILE A 92 -0.70 25.15 -15.82
C ILE A 92 -0.74 25.72 -14.40
N ASN A 93 -1.15 24.94 -13.42
CA ASN A 93 -1.30 25.37 -12.03
C ASN A 93 0.04 25.42 -11.27
N VAL A 94 1.02 24.59 -11.64
CA VAL A 94 2.33 24.53 -10.96
C VAL A 94 3.45 25.30 -11.67
N GLN A 95 3.29 25.70 -12.94
CA GLN A 95 4.38 26.27 -13.77
C GLN A 95 5.14 27.42 -13.11
N ASN A 96 4.49 28.26 -12.30
CA ASN A 96 5.11 29.42 -11.66
C ASN A 96 5.89 29.08 -10.38
N GLN A 97 5.78 27.85 -9.87
CA GLN A 97 6.50 27.38 -8.69
C GLN A 97 7.81 26.66 -9.06
N TYR A 98 7.83 26.04 -10.24
CA TYR A 98 8.97 25.27 -10.73
C TYR A 98 9.93 26.16 -11.53
N HIS A 99 11.22 25.78 -11.58
CA HIS A 99 12.24 26.53 -12.31
C HIS A 99 11.92 26.66 -13.80
N HIS A 100 11.48 25.56 -14.40
CA HIS A 100 11.14 25.45 -15.80
C HIS A 100 10.13 24.31 -15.98
N VAL A 101 9.24 24.43 -16.97
CA VAL A 101 8.29 23.39 -17.35
C VAL A 101 8.37 23.15 -18.84
N GLU A 102 8.69 21.92 -19.22
CA GLU A 102 8.66 21.45 -20.59
C GLU A 102 7.51 20.44 -20.77
N TRP A 103 6.59 20.76 -21.68
CA TRP A 103 5.41 19.94 -21.97
C TRP A 103 5.47 19.38 -23.40
N ARG A 104 5.42 18.05 -23.53
CA ARG A 104 5.50 17.34 -24.81
C ARG A 104 4.31 16.39 -25.00
N PRO A 105 3.13 16.90 -25.41
CA PRO A 105 1.97 16.06 -25.68
C PRO A 105 2.05 15.41 -27.06
N GLN A 106 1.69 14.14 -27.15
CA GLN A 106 1.42 13.44 -28.39
C GLN A 106 0.03 12.77 -28.35
N GLU A 107 -0.97 13.49 -28.87
CA GLU A 107 -2.37 13.04 -28.89
C GLU A 107 -2.67 11.99 -29.97
N GLN A 108 -1.83 11.91 -31.01
CA GLN A 108 -2.00 11.00 -32.13
C GLN A 108 -0.65 10.37 -32.55
N PRO A 109 -0.65 9.10 -32.98
CA PRO A 109 -1.78 8.16 -32.93
C PRO A 109 -2.15 7.78 -31.49
N ARG A 110 -3.29 7.12 -31.29
CA ARG A 110 -3.75 6.67 -29.96
C ARG A 110 -3.29 5.25 -29.57
N TRP A 111 -2.63 4.55 -30.50
CA TRP A 111 -2.09 3.20 -30.34
C TRP A 111 -0.86 3.01 -31.24
N PHE A 112 0.02 2.07 -30.89
CA PHE A 112 1.07 1.59 -31.80
C PHE A 112 0.51 0.56 -32.78
N GLN A 113 1.08 0.46 -33.98
CA GLN A 113 0.56 -0.45 -35.01
C GLN A 113 0.76 -1.93 -34.66
N ASP A 114 1.77 -2.23 -33.83
CA ASP A 114 2.16 -3.56 -33.39
C ASP A 114 1.65 -3.89 -31.97
N GLU A 115 0.76 -3.08 -31.39
CA GLU A 115 0.19 -3.35 -30.07
C GLU A 115 -1.09 -4.20 -30.13
N GLU A 116 -1.25 -5.13 -29.18
CA GLU A 116 -2.45 -5.97 -29.06
C GLU A 116 -3.48 -5.34 -28.10
N GLY A 117 -3.01 -4.44 -27.24
CA GLY A 117 -3.81 -3.77 -26.22
C GLY A 117 -3.01 -2.66 -25.53
N PRO A 118 -3.65 -1.84 -24.69
CA PRO A 118 -3.03 -0.64 -24.10
C PRO A 118 -1.87 -0.95 -23.15
N LYS A 119 -1.80 -2.18 -22.62
CA LYS A 119 -0.72 -2.65 -21.74
C LYS A 119 0.34 -3.48 -22.47
N HIS A 120 0.21 -3.72 -23.77
CA HIS A 120 1.23 -4.41 -24.55
C HIS A 120 2.49 -3.53 -24.67
N TRP A 121 3.65 -4.12 -24.37
CA TRP A 121 4.97 -3.53 -24.58
C TRP A 121 5.54 -3.99 -25.92
N SER A 122 5.05 -3.38 -27.00
CA SER A 122 5.51 -3.68 -28.34
C SER A 122 6.92 -3.11 -28.63
N HIS A 123 7.56 -3.57 -29.71
CA HIS A 123 8.89 -3.09 -30.09
C HIS A 123 8.86 -1.57 -30.42
N GLN A 124 7.82 -1.09 -31.12
CA GLN A 124 7.67 0.34 -31.40
C GLN A 124 7.50 1.15 -30.11
N ARG A 125 6.77 0.62 -29.12
CA ARG A 125 6.60 1.27 -27.83
C ARG A 125 7.92 1.36 -27.05
N TYR A 126 8.68 0.27 -26.96
CA TYR A 126 10.01 0.29 -26.32
C TYR A 126 10.92 1.33 -26.96
N GLU A 127 11.01 1.32 -28.30
CA GLU A 127 11.82 2.28 -29.04
C GLU A 127 11.41 3.72 -28.76
N TYR A 128 10.11 3.99 -28.76
CA TYR A 128 9.57 5.32 -28.54
C TYR A 128 9.83 5.82 -27.10
N ILE A 129 9.60 4.99 -26.08
CA ILE A 129 9.90 5.33 -24.68
C ILE A 129 11.40 5.57 -24.49
N MET A 130 12.27 4.77 -25.08
CA MET A 130 13.73 5.01 -25.05
C MET A 130 14.12 6.35 -25.67
N LYS A 131 13.50 6.72 -26.81
CA LYS A 131 13.70 8.05 -27.42
C LYS A 131 13.23 9.18 -26.51
N LEU A 132 12.10 9.03 -25.82
CA LEU A 132 11.62 10.02 -24.86
C LEU A 132 12.55 10.14 -23.64
N ARG A 133 13.00 9.01 -23.06
CA ARG A 133 13.98 9.01 -21.97
C ARG A 133 15.30 9.67 -22.39
N GLN A 134 15.78 9.40 -23.61
CA GLN A 134 16.95 10.07 -24.17
C GLN A 134 16.71 11.57 -24.34
N ALA A 135 15.56 11.98 -24.87
CA ALA A 135 15.26 13.40 -25.06
C ALA A 135 15.23 14.15 -23.72
N ALA A 136 14.66 13.57 -22.67
CA ALA A 136 14.68 14.14 -21.32
C ALA A 136 16.11 14.26 -20.77
N LEU A 137 16.94 13.23 -20.97
CA LEU A 137 18.35 13.25 -20.57
C LEU A 137 19.15 14.34 -21.31
N THR A 138 18.93 14.49 -22.62
CA THR A 138 19.52 15.55 -23.44
C THR A 138 19.08 16.93 -22.95
N SER A 139 17.77 17.14 -22.73
CA SER A 139 17.25 18.41 -22.19
C SER A 139 17.88 18.76 -20.83
N ALA A 140 18.04 17.78 -19.94
CA ALA A 140 18.69 17.98 -18.64
C ALA A 140 20.15 18.43 -18.79
N ARG A 141 20.90 17.81 -19.70
CA ARG A 141 22.29 18.19 -20.01
C ARG A 141 22.36 19.60 -20.63
N GLU A 142 21.51 19.91 -21.59
CA GLU A 142 21.47 21.20 -22.29
C GLU A 142 21.13 22.37 -21.35
N MET A 143 20.30 22.12 -20.33
CA MET A 143 19.96 23.13 -19.32
C MET A 143 20.89 23.16 -18.12
N TRP A 144 21.98 22.38 -18.13
CA TRP A 144 22.96 22.31 -17.04
C TRP A 144 22.35 21.87 -15.70
N ALA A 145 21.39 20.94 -15.74
CA ALA A 145 20.86 20.34 -14.53
C ALA A 145 21.95 19.49 -13.85
N ASP A 146 22.05 19.59 -12.52
CA ASP A 146 23.00 18.78 -11.74
C ASP A 146 22.57 17.31 -11.68
N TYR A 147 21.25 17.07 -11.68
CA TYR A 147 20.65 15.74 -11.64
C TYR A 147 19.45 15.63 -12.57
N ILE A 148 19.14 14.41 -13.00
CA ILE A 148 17.85 14.04 -13.60
C ILE A 148 17.22 12.89 -12.82
N MET A 149 15.95 13.02 -12.47
CA MET A 149 15.16 11.96 -11.83
C MET A 149 14.06 11.51 -12.78
N PHE A 150 14.07 10.23 -13.15
CA PHE A 150 12.97 9.61 -13.87
C PHE A 150 11.94 9.09 -12.87
N ILE A 151 10.66 9.33 -13.15
CA ILE A 151 9.54 8.84 -12.34
C ILE A 151 8.48 8.30 -13.30
N ASP A 152 8.09 7.04 -13.12
CA ASP A 152 6.95 6.47 -13.84
C ASP A 152 5.63 6.95 -13.23
N ALA A 153 4.61 7.14 -14.08
CA ALA A 153 3.34 7.77 -13.73
C ALA A 153 2.38 6.91 -12.86
N ASP A 154 2.87 5.80 -12.31
CA ASP A 154 2.20 4.92 -11.36
C ASP A 154 3.03 4.67 -10.08
N ASN A 155 4.16 5.36 -9.90
CA ASN A 155 4.99 5.24 -8.70
C ASN A 155 4.59 6.25 -7.61
N LEU A 156 4.25 5.71 -6.44
CA LEU A 156 3.82 6.47 -5.27
C LEU A 156 5.00 6.77 -4.34
N LEU A 157 5.67 7.91 -4.53
CA LEU A 157 6.73 8.38 -3.63
C LEU A 157 6.14 8.89 -2.30
N THR A 158 5.87 7.96 -1.38
CA THR A 158 5.27 8.28 -0.08
C THR A 158 6.23 8.98 0.88
N ASN A 159 7.53 8.98 0.59
CA ASN A 159 8.54 9.70 1.37
C ASN A 159 8.93 11.02 0.69
N PRO A 160 8.53 12.18 1.25
CA PRO A 160 8.90 13.51 0.75
C PRO A 160 10.40 13.72 0.57
N ASN A 161 11.24 13.06 1.38
CA ASN A 161 12.69 13.23 1.39
C ASN A 161 13.41 12.37 0.35
N THR A 162 12.70 11.64 -0.50
CA THR A 162 13.30 10.69 -1.46
C THR A 162 14.42 11.32 -2.28
N LEU A 163 14.21 12.52 -2.84
CA LEU A 163 15.22 13.18 -3.67
C LEU A 163 16.48 13.55 -2.88
N ASN A 164 16.34 14.15 -1.70
CA ASN A 164 17.47 14.48 -0.81
C ASN A 164 18.27 13.24 -0.41
N LEU A 165 17.58 12.16 -0.05
CA LEU A 165 18.18 10.90 0.36
C LEU A 165 18.99 10.27 -0.76
N LEU A 166 18.44 10.23 -1.99
CA LEU A 166 19.15 9.69 -3.15
C LEU A 166 20.37 10.53 -3.54
N ILE A 167 20.25 11.86 -3.50
CA ILE A 167 21.36 12.80 -3.71
C ILE A 167 22.50 12.54 -2.71
N ALA A 168 22.16 12.30 -1.44
CA ALA A 168 23.12 12.07 -0.37
C ALA A 168 23.92 10.77 -0.53
N GLU A 169 23.43 9.78 -1.29
CA GLU A 169 24.17 8.54 -1.55
C GLU A 169 25.39 8.75 -2.47
N ASN A 170 25.45 9.88 -3.17
CA ASN A 170 26.55 10.26 -4.06
C ASN A 170 26.91 9.14 -5.04
N LYS A 171 25.91 8.62 -5.75
CA LYS A 171 26.06 7.59 -6.80
C LYS A 171 25.71 8.16 -8.16
N THR A 172 26.34 7.64 -9.21
CA THR A 172 26.04 8.09 -10.59
C THR A 172 24.62 7.73 -10.99
N VAL A 173 24.16 6.50 -10.68
CA VAL A 173 22.77 6.08 -10.85
C VAL A 173 22.29 5.39 -9.59
N VAL A 174 21.17 5.86 -9.02
CA VAL A 174 20.60 5.30 -7.78
C VAL A 174 19.08 5.31 -7.82
N ALA A 175 18.48 4.19 -7.43
CA ALA A 175 17.04 4.03 -7.32
C ALA A 175 16.62 3.88 -5.85
N PRO A 176 15.50 4.49 -5.43
CA PRO A 176 14.83 4.12 -4.20
C PRO A 176 14.16 2.76 -4.39
N MET A 177 14.26 1.87 -3.41
CA MET A 177 13.49 0.64 -3.43
C MET A 177 12.01 0.96 -3.17
N LEU A 178 11.18 0.67 -4.16
CA LEU A 178 9.73 0.84 -4.09
C LEU A 178 9.07 -0.48 -3.70
N GLU A 179 8.14 -0.42 -2.74
CA GLU A 179 7.42 -1.59 -2.23
C GLU A 179 6.24 -1.94 -3.15
N SER A 180 6.12 -3.22 -3.52
CA SER A 180 4.96 -3.72 -4.28
C SER A 180 4.29 -4.89 -3.56
N ARG A 181 3.11 -5.30 -4.04
CA ARG A 181 2.57 -6.62 -3.69
C ARG A 181 3.49 -7.74 -4.21
N ALA A 182 3.42 -8.90 -3.55
CA ALA A 182 4.19 -10.11 -3.88
C ALA A 182 5.73 -9.92 -3.90
N ALA A 183 6.41 -10.55 -4.86
CA ALA A 183 7.88 -10.57 -4.97
C ALA A 183 8.41 -9.78 -6.18
N TYR A 184 7.58 -8.92 -6.76
CA TYR A 184 7.99 -7.96 -7.78
C TYR A 184 8.73 -6.78 -7.13
N SER A 185 9.55 -6.06 -7.90
CA SER A 185 10.28 -4.87 -7.44
C SER A 185 10.88 -4.09 -8.61
N ASN A 186 11.25 -2.83 -8.35
CA ASN A 186 11.91 -1.95 -9.30
C ASN A 186 13.43 -2.20 -9.50
N PHE A 187 13.89 -3.43 -9.27
CA PHE A 187 15.31 -3.82 -9.38
C PHE A 187 15.49 -5.32 -9.52
N TRP A 188 16.65 -5.73 -10.06
CA TRP A 188 17.10 -7.12 -10.09
C TRP A 188 18.40 -7.29 -9.29
N CYS A 189 18.59 -8.43 -8.62
CA CYS A 189 19.87 -8.75 -7.96
C CYS A 189 20.83 -9.58 -8.82
N GLY A 190 20.43 -9.98 -10.02
CA GLY A 190 21.21 -10.82 -10.89
C GLY A 190 20.63 -10.78 -12.30
N MET A 191 21.52 -10.96 -13.28
CA MET A 191 21.17 -11.13 -14.69
C MET A 191 21.85 -12.37 -15.26
N THR A 192 21.25 -12.96 -16.29
CA THR A 192 21.86 -14.02 -17.10
C THR A 192 22.87 -13.42 -18.09
N THR A 193 23.62 -14.27 -18.80
CA THR A 193 24.54 -13.83 -19.86
C THR A 193 23.83 -13.16 -21.04
N GLN A 194 22.53 -13.43 -21.21
CA GLN A 194 21.65 -12.87 -22.24
C GLN A 194 20.89 -11.62 -21.76
N GLY A 195 21.17 -11.14 -20.55
CA GLY A 195 20.56 -9.92 -20.02
C GLY A 195 19.22 -10.12 -19.29
N TYR A 196 18.74 -11.34 -19.12
CA TYR A 196 17.45 -11.60 -18.44
C TYR A 196 17.57 -11.67 -16.93
N TYR A 197 16.44 -11.51 -16.25
CA TYR A 197 16.33 -11.62 -14.81
C TYR A 197 16.92 -12.93 -14.24
N ARG A 198 17.68 -12.82 -13.14
CA ARG A 198 18.13 -13.97 -12.35
C ARG A 198 17.94 -13.71 -10.86
N ARG A 199 17.09 -14.51 -10.20
CA ARG A 199 16.92 -14.46 -8.73
C ARG A 199 18.21 -14.90 -8.04
N THR A 200 18.67 -14.12 -7.06
CA THR A 200 19.82 -14.46 -6.21
C THR A 200 19.40 -14.57 -4.75
N PRO A 201 20.19 -15.23 -3.88
CA PRO A 201 19.91 -15.33 -2.45
C PRO A 201 19.82 -13.97 -1.74
N ALA A 202 20.45 -12.92 -2.30
CA ALA A 202 20.41 -11.57 -1.75
C ALA A 202 19.07 -10.85 -1.97
N TYR A 203 18.28 -11.30 -2.94
CA TYR A 203 17.08 -10.58 -3.36
C TYR A 203 16.03 -10.44 -2.24
N MET A 204 15.62 -11.56 -1.63
CA MET A 204 14.57 -11.52 -0.60
C MET A 204 14.99 -10.74 0.65
N PRO A 205 16.20 -10.90 1.20
CA PRO A 205 16.65 -10.10 2.33
C PRO A 205 16.70 -8.59 2.05
N ILE A 206 17.11 -8.18 0.85
CA ILE A 206 17.09 -6.77 0.43
C ILE A 206 15.64 -6.29 0.30
N ARG A 207 14.80 -7.02 -0.43
CA ARG A 207 13.41 -6.64 -0.68
C ARG A 207 12.58 -6.53 0.61
N ARG A 208 12.76 -7.46 1.54
CA ARG A 208 12.08 -7.47 2.85
C ARG A 208 12.69 -6.49 3.85
N ARG A 209 13.73 -5.74 3.44
CA ARG A 209 14.50 -4.81 4.30
C ARG A 209 15.08 -5.49 5.55
N GLU A 210 15.32 -6.80 5.48
CA GLU A 210 16.09 -7.56 6.47
C GLU A 210 17.57 -7.13 6.40
N ARG A 211 18.05 -6.87 5.18
CA ARG A 211 19.34 -6.22 4.92
C ARG A 211 19.10 -4.81 4.39
N ARG A 212 19.40 -3.80 5.21
CA ARG A 212 19.24 -2.38 4.85
C ARG A 212 20.55 -1.76 4.35
N GLY A 213 20.48 -0.92 3.33
CA GLY A 213 21.65 -0.28 2.74
C GLY A 213 21.39 0.26 1.33
N CYS A 214 22.49 0.57 0.64
CA CYS A 214 22.50 0.84 -0.80
C CYS A 214 23.39 -0.18 -1.49
N PHE A 215 22.82 -0.94 -2.42
CA PHE A 215 23.42 -2.15 -2.99
C PHE A 215 23.71 -1.93 -4.46
N ALA A 216 24.90 -2.37 -4.88
CA ALA A 216 25.19 -2.54 -6.30
C ALA A 216 24.26 -3.63 -6.86
N VAL A 217 23.51 -3.27 -7.91
CA VAL A 217 22.57 -4.15 -8.60
C VAL A 217 22.79 -4.04 -10.11
N PRO A 218 22.57 -5.11 -10.88
CA PRO A 218 22.77 -5.05 -12.33
C PRO A 218 21.65 -4.30 -13.09
N MET A 219 20.48 -4.06 -12.46
CA MET A 219 19.38 -3.33 -13.10
C MET A 219 18.50 -2.64 -12.04
N VAL A 220 18.10 -1.39 -12.33
CA VAL A 220 17.05 -0.63 -11.66
C VAL A 220 16.11 -0.05 -12.70
N HIS A 221 14.83 0.12 -12.36
CA HIS A 221 13.84 0.69 -13.26
C HIS A 221 12.78 1.49 -12.50
N SER A 222 11.75 1.92 -13.22
CA SER A 222 10.68 2.79 -12.76
C SER A 222 11.15 4.17 -12.28
N THR A 223 11.54 4.29 -11.01
CA THR A 223 12.05 5.55 -10.45
C THR A 223 13.54 5.44 -10.12
N PHE A 224 14.34 6.37 -10.63
CA PHE A 224 15.76 6.46 -10.33
C PHE A 224 16.33 7.86 -10.62
N LEU A 225 17.44 8.19 -9.99
CA LEU A 225 18.18 9.44 -10.09
C LEU A 225 19.52 9.20 -10.79
N ILE A 226 19.89 10.09 -11.71
CA ILE A 226 21.22 10.16 -12.33
C ILE A 226 21.91 11.47 -11.92
N ASP A 227 23.16 11.36 -11.46
CA ASP A 227 24.05 12.50 -11.18
C ASP A 227 24.80 12.90 -12.45
N LEU A 228 24.39 14.01 -13.07
CA LEU A 228 24.92 14.49 -14.35
C LEU A 228 26.25 15.23 -14.21
N ARG A 229 26.66 15.56 -12.98
CA ARG A 229 27.95 16.23 -12.71
C ARG A 229 29.12 15.26 -12.78
N LYS A 230 28.87 13.96 -12.75
CA LYS A 230 29.91 12.93 -12.86
C LYS A 230 30.23 12.67 -14.33
N GLU A 231 31.50 12.72 -14.69
CA GLU A 231 31.99 12.50 -16.06
C GLU A 231 31.46 11.19 -16.67
N SER A 232 31.44 10.11 -15.90
CA SER A 232 30.94 8.80 -16.35
C SER A 232 29.48 8.83 -16.83
N SER A 233 28.67 9.77 -16.34
CA SER A 233 27.27 9.92 -16.77
C SER A 233 27.11 10.39 -18.20
N GLN A 234 28.15 10.99 -18.81
CA GLN A 234 28.14 11.47 -20.19
C GLN A 234 28.06 10.33 -21.21
N TYR A 235 28.50 9.13 -20.83
CA TYR A 235 28.55 7.95 -21.69
C TYR A 235 27.32 7.04 -21.56
N ILE A 236 26.34 7.44 -20.73
CA ILE A 236 25.08 6.72 -20.58
C ILE A 236 24.06 7.29 -21.56
N ASP A 237 23.45 6.41 -22.35
CA ASP A 237 22.36 6.73 -23.26
C ASP A 237 21.22 5.70 -23.15
N PHE A 238 19.98 6.17 -23.33
CA PHE A 238 18.80 5.32 -23.51
C PHE A 238 18.57 4.96 -24.98
N TYR A 239 18.95 5.85 -25.90
CA TYR A 239 18.76 5.66 -27.34
C TYR A 239 19.77 6.48 -28.16
N PRO A 240 20.27 5.96 -29.31
CA PRO A 240 20.10 4.59 -29.81
C PRO A 240 20.77 3.56 -28.89
N PRO A 241 20.37 2.28 -28.93
CA PRO A 241 21.08 1.22 -28.22
C PRO A 241 22.56 1.19 -28.63
N HIS A 242 23.42 0.78 -27.70
CA HIS A 242 24.85 0.64 -27.96
C HIS A 242 25.10 -0.25 -29.19
N PRO A 243 26.10 0.04 -30.06
CA PRO A 243 26.35 -0.73 -31.28
C PRO A 243 26.56 -2.24 -31.05
N ASP A 244 27.13 -2.61 -29.90
CA ASP A 244 27.37 -4.02 -29.51
C ASP A 244 26.18 -4.67 -28.78
N TYR A 245 25.02 -4.01 -28.71
CA TYR A 245 23.83 -4.53 -28.05
C TYR A 245 23.23 -5.71 -28.82
N THR A 246 23.08 -6.84 -28.13
CA THR A 246 22.61 -8.11 -28.72
C THR A 246 21.56 -8.83 -27.86
N TRP A 247 21.07 -8.16 -26.82
CA TRP A 247 20.09 -8.72 -25.88
C TRP A 247 18.65 -8.40 -26.31
N ALA A 248 17.67 -8.79 -25.50
CA ALA A 248 16.26 -8.49 -25.75
C ALA A 248 16.02 -6.99 -25.87
N PHE A 249 15.19 -6.57 -26.83
CA PHE A 249 14.89 -5.15 -27.02
C PHE A 249 13.82 -4.68 -26.03
N ASP A 250 14.30 -4.23 -24.87
CA ASP A 250 13.51 -3.77 -23.72
C ASP A 250 14.21 -2.54 -23.12
N ASP A 251 13.47 -1.51 -22.73
CA ASP A 251 14.05 -0.22 -22.33
C ASP A 251 14.91 -0.32 -21.06
N ILE A 252 14.55 -1.18 -20.10
CA ILE A 252 15.29 -1.34 -18.84
C ILE A 252 16.55 -2.17 -19.06
N ILE A 253 16.50 -3.17 -19.95
CA ILE A 253 17.65 -4.02 -20.29
C ILE A 253 18.66 -3.24 -21.14
N VAL A 254 18.19 -2.47 -22.13
CA VAL A 254 19.03 -1.60 -22.97
C VAL A 254 19.73 -0.56 -22.10
N PHE A 255 19.02 0.10 -21.18
CA PHE A 255 19.61 1.06 -20.26
C PHE A 255 20.64 0.42 -19.33
N ALA A 256 20.35 -0.75 -18.74
CA ALA A 256 21.29 -1.46 -17.89
C ALA A 256 22.58 -1.85 -18.64
N TYR A 257 22.45 -2.27 -19.90
CA TYR A 257 23.60 -2.55 -20.76
C TYR A 257 24.40 -1.29 -21.06
N SER A 258 23.73 -0.18 -21.37
CA SER A 258 24.33 1.13 -21.60
C SER A 258 25.19 1.59 -20.41
N CYS A 259 24.63 1.53 -19.20
CA CYS A 259 25.37 1.80 -17.97
C CYS A 259 26.57 0.87 -17.79
N ARG A 260 26.41 -0.43 -18.10
CA ARG A 260 27.51 -1.40 -18.02
C ARG A 260 28.66 -1.06 -18.98
N GLN A 261 28.38 -0.68 -20.23
CA GLN A 261 29.41 -0.28 -21.19
C GLN A 261 30.09 1.02 -20.79
N ALA A 262 29.35 1.95 -20.18
CA ALA A 262 29.88 3.18 -19.60
C ALA A 262 30.66 2.97 -18.29
N GLU A 263 30.84 1.72 -17.83
CA GLU A 263 31.44 1.36 -16.53
C GLU A 263 30.72 2.01 -15.32
N VAL A 264 29.43 2.28 -15.47
CA VAL A 264 28.57 2.88 -14.44
C VAL A 264 27.78 1.80 -13.70
N GLN A 265 28.08 1.67 -12.40
CA GLN A 265 27.32 0.78 -11.51
C GLN A 265 25.98 1.41 -11.10
N LEU A 266 24.89 0.67 -11.29
CA LEU A 266 23.56 1.00 -10.79
C LEU A 266 23.44 0.62 -9.30
N PHE A 267 22.77 1.45 -8.51
CA PHE A 267 22.55 1.22 -7.08
C PHE A 267 21.06 1.23 -6.72
N LEU A 268 20.67 0.37 -5.78
CA LEU A 268 19.35 0.37 -5.15
C LEU A 268 19.48 0.67 -3.66
N CYS A 269 18.70 1.61 -3.15
CA CYS A 269 18.68 1.98 -1.74
C CYS A 269 17.37 1.59 -1.06
N ASN A 270 17.45 0.89 0.08
CA ASN A 270 16.29 0.48 0.89
C ASN A 270 16.41 0.90 2.37
N LYS A 271 17.28 1.89 2.66
CA LYS A 271 17.51 2.43 4.01
C LYS A 271 16.19 2.93 4.62
N GLU A 272 15.44 3.69 3.84
CA GLU A 272 14.10 4.18 4.18
C GLU A 272 12.99 3.43 3.43
N VAL A 273 11.74 3.63 3.85
CA VAL A 273 10.58 3.38 2.99
C VAL A 273 10.46 4.59 2.07
N TYR A 274 10.66 4.41 0.77
CA TYR A 274 10.64 5.52 -0.18
C TYR A 274 9.28 5.70 -0.85
N GLY A 275 8.60 4.59 -1.14
CA GLY A 275 7.38 4.61 -1.91
C GLY A 275 6.91 3.23 -2.31
N HIS A 276 5.89 3.19 -3.15
CA HIS A 276 5.23 1.99 -3.62
C HIS A 276 5.07 1.99 -5.13
N LEU A 277 4.95 0.81 -5.72
CA LEU A 277 4.61 0.63 -7.13
C LEU A 277 3.61 -0.52 -7.32
N PRO A 278 2.69 -0.42 -8.29
CA PRO A 278 1.83 -1.54 -8.67
C PRO A 278 2.65 -2.66 -9.32
N VAL A 279 2.07 -3.87 -9.35
CA VAL A 279 2.64 -4.98 -10.11
C VAL A 279 2.17 -4.86 -11.57
N PRO A 280 3.06 -4.97 -12.57
CA PRO A 280 2.68 -4.88 -13.98
C PRO A 280 1.57 -5.85 -14.34
N LEU A 281 0.70 -5.37 -15.22
CA LEU A 281 -0.40 -6.16 -15.79
C LEU A 281 0.04 -6.84 -17.08
N ARG A 282 -0.72 -7.85 -17.50
CA ARG A 282 -0.50 -8.57 -18.76
C ARG A 282 -0.81 -7.70 -19.97
N ALA A 283 -0.22 -8.01 -21.12
CA ALA A 283 -0.40 -7.27 -22.38
C ALA A 283 -1.88 -7.01 -22.77
N HIS A 284 -2.76 -7.98 -22.56
CA HIS A 284 -4.20 -7.90 -22.88
C HIS A 284 -5.08 -7.25 -21.80
N SER A 285 -4.48 -6.74 -20.71
CA SER A 285 -5.25 -6.13 -19.63
C SER A 285 -5.83 -4.79 -20.07
N SER A 286 -6.99 -4.44 -19.51
CA SER A 286 -7.69 -3.19 -19.81
C SER A 286 -7.19 -2.02 -18.96
N LEU A 287 -7.58 -0.80 -19.32
CA LEU A 287 -7.33 0.39 -18.49
C LEU A 287 -8.11 0.37 -17.17
N LEU A 288 -9.25 -0.34 -17.13
CA LEU A 288 -9.98 -0.56 -15.90
C LEU A 288 -9.18 -1.46 -14.95
N ASP A 289 -8.53 -2.50 -15.48
CA ASP A 289 -7.68 -3.37 -14.67
C ASP A 289 -6.48 -2.61 -14.08
N GLU A 290 -5.92 -1.66 -14.84
CA GLU A 290 -4.88 -0.75 -14.36
C GLU A 290 -5.36 0.15 -13.23
N ALA A 291 -6.55 0.75 -13.38
CA ALA A 291 -7.14 1.57 -12.33
C ALA A 291 -7.39 0.76 -11.05
N ASP A 292 -7.92 -0.45 -11.15
CA ASP A 292 -8.14 -1.35 -10.01
C ASP A 292 -6.83 -1.81 -9.34
N ASN A 293 -5.79 -2.06 -10.14
CA ASN A 293 -4.47 -2.45 -9.65
C ASN A 293 -3.76 -1.31 -8.91
N PHE A 294 -3.87 -0.08 -9.43
CA PHE A 294 -3.37 1.10 -8.75
C PHE A 294 -4.16 1.42 -7.48
N LEU A 295 -5.50 1.31 -7.54
CA LEU A 295 -6.38 1.45 -6.38
C LEU A 295 -5.97 0.48 -5.28
N HIS A 296 -5.75 -0.80 -5.59
CA HIS A 296 -5.28 -1.77 -4.61
C HIS A 296 -3.93 -1.36 -4.00
N THR A 297 -2.98 -0.87 -4.81
CA THR A 297 -1.69 -0.36 -4.31
C THR A 297 -1.90 0.79 -3.32
N LYS A 298 -2.80 1.73 -3.64
CA LYS A 298 -3.18 2.84 -2.74
C LYS A 298 -3.80 2.33 -1.43
N LEU A 299 -4.67 1.32 -1.48
CA LEU A 299 -5.26 0.72 -0.28
C LEU A 299 -4.20 0.05 0.60
N GLU A 300 -3.23 -0.65 0.02
CA GLU A 300 -2.14 -1.29 0.76
C GLU A 300 -1.26 -0.26 1.47
N VAL A 301 -0.99 0.90 0.86
CA VAL A 301 -0.25 2.00 1.54
C VAL A 301 -0.98 2.42 2.82
N MET A 302 -2.31 2.51 2.80
CA MET A 302 -3.12 2.92 3.95
C MET A 302 -3.18 1.91 5.10
N VAL A 303 -2.66 0.69 4.90
CA VAL A 303 -2.57 -0.31 5.99
C VAL A 303 -1.55 0.11 7.05
N LYS A 304 -0.42 0.68 6.61
CA LYS A 304 0.70 1.07 7.49
C LYS A 304 1.04 2.56 7.46
N GLY A 305 0.57 3.27 6.44
CA GLY A 305 0.83 4.69 6.22
C GLY A 305 -0.44 5.53 6.22
N PRO A 306 -0.28 6.86 6.18
CA PRO A 306 -1.41 7.76 6.00
C PRO A 306 -2.02 7.60 4.60
N PRO A 307 -3.28 8.05 4.41
CA PRO A 307 -3.87 8.18 3.09
C PRO A 307 -3.01 8.97 2.11
N ILE A 308 -2.92 8.47 0.88
CA ILE A 308 -2.29 9.21 -0.20
C ILE A 308 -3.31 10.21 -0.74
N GLU A 309 -2.97 11.49 -0.60
CA GLU A 309 -3.80 12.58 -1.11
C GLU A 309 -3.41 12.95 -2.54
N PRO A 310 -4.39 13.25 -3.41
CA PRO A 310 -4.13 13.73 -4.75
C PRO A 310 -3.44 15.11 -4.73
N SER A 311 -2.93 15.55 -5.88
CA SER A 311 -2.42 16.91 -6.05
C SER A 311 -3.47 17.95 -5.68
N SER A 312 -3.08 18.96 -4.90
CA SER A 312 -3.92 20.12 -4.60
C SER A 312 -4.10 21.05 -5.81
N PHE A 313 -3.37 20.81 -6.90
CA PHE A 313 -3.41 21.58 -8.14
C PHE A 313 -4.31 20.92 -9.21
N LEU A 314 -5.11 19.93 -8.81
CA LEU A 314 -6.05 19.22 -9.67
C LEU A 314 -7.46 19.28 -9.10
N SER A 315 -8.44 19.39 -9.98
CA SER A 315 -9.85 19.18 -9.66
C SER A 315 -10.22 17.69 -9.79
N VAL A 316 -10.14 16.95 -8.69
CA VAL A 316 -10.58 15.54 -8.65
C VAL A 316 -12.09 15.48 -8.37
N PRO A 317 -12.91 14.86 -9.25
CA PRO A 317 -14.34 14.74 -9.00
C PRO A 317 -14.62 13.89 -7.75
N PRO A 318 -15.69 14.22 -6.99
CA PRO A 318 -16.07 13.42 -5.84
C PRO A 318 -16.45 12.00 -6.28
N LYS A 319 -16.01 11.01 -5.51
CA LYS A 319 -16.37 9.62 -5.77
C LYS A 319 -17.84 9.40 -5.39
N VAL A 320 -18.60 8.75 -6.27
CA VAL A 320 -19.97 8.32 -6.00
C VAL A 320 -19.91 6.91 -5.43
N SER A 321 -20.53 6.70 -4.28
CA SER A 321 -20.54 5.40 -3.60
C SER A 321 -21.92 4.76 -3.72
N ASP A 322 -21.94 3.43 -3.77
CA ASP A 322 -23.15 2.61 -3.85
C ASP A 322 -23.06 1.42 -2.87
N LYS A 323 -24.13 0.65 -2.76
CA LYS A 323 -24.19 -0.54 -1.89
C LYS A 323 -24.06 -1.86 -2.66
N LEU A 324 -23.54 -1.86 -3.89
CA LEU A 324 -23.32 -3.06 -4.71
C LEU A 324 -24.57 -3.96 -4.83
N SER A 325 -25.74 -3.35 -5.04
CA SER A 325 -27.05 -4.03 -5.08
C SER A 325 -27.51 -4.71 -3.78
N MET A 326 -26.81 -4.49 -2.66
CA MET A 326 -27.24 -4.92 -1.32
C MET A 326 -28.09 -3.85 -0.62
N ASP A 327 -28.91 -4.25 0.34
CA ASP A 327 -29.75 -3.31 1.09
C ASP A 327 -28.92 -2.44 2.06
N GLU A 328 -27.91 -3.04 2.68
CA GLU A 328 -27.02 -2.38 3.63
C GLU A 328 -25.64 -3.05 3.70
N ILE A 329 -24.60 -2.23 3.84
CA ILE A 329 -23.24 -2.69 4.14
C ILE A 329 -22.88 -2.11 5.51
N PHE A 330 -22.65 -2.96 6.50
CA PHE A 330 -22.33 -2.55 7.86
C PHE A 330 -20.82 -2.56 8.08
N LEU A 331 -20.29 -1.51 8.73
CA LEU A 331 -18.92 -1.47 9.24
C LEU A 331 -18.95 -1.50 10.77
N ILE A 332 -18.52 -2.60 11.37
CA ILE A 332 -18.35 -2.75 12.82
C ILE A 332 -17.05 -2.05 13.23
N ASN A 333 -17.15 -1.10 14.16
CA ASN A 333 -15.98 -0.44 14.71
C ASN A 333 -16.23 0.04 16.15
N LEU A 334 -15.23 -0.14 17.02
CA LEU A 334 -15.25 0.41 18.37
C LEU A 334 -15.11 1.93 18.33
N LYS A 335 -15.95 2.68 19.07
CA LYS A 335 -15.88 4.16 19.16
C LYS A 335 -14.49 4.69 19.50
N ARG A 336 -13.74 3.97 20.33
CA ARG A 336 -12.39 4.37 20.74
C ARG A 336 -11.30 4.11 19.68
N ARG A 337 -11.59 3.35 18.61
CA ARG A 337 -10.66 3.01 17.51
C ARG A 337 -10.88 3.94 16.32
N GLN A 338 -10.67 5.23 16.56
CA GLN A 338 -10.81 6.28 15.54
C GLN A 338 -9.77 6.11 14.41
N ASP A 339 -8.59 5.59 14.74
CA ASP A 339 -7.54 5.19 13.81
C ASP A 339 -8.04 4.22 12.73
N ARG A 340 -8.69 3.12 13.16
CA ARG A 340 -9.24 2.11 12.24
C ARG A 340 -10.45 2.63 11.48
N ARG A 341 -11.29 3.42 12.16
CA ARG A 341 -12.49 4.04 11.57
C ARG A 341 -12.13 4.96 10.41
N ASP A 342 -11.16 5.85 10.60
CA ASP A 342 -10.78 6.82 9.57
C ASP A 342 -10.11 6.15 8.38
N ARG A 343 -9.25 5.14 8.64
CA ARG A 343 -8.69 4.27 7.60
C ARG A 343 -9.79 3.60 6.78
N MET A 344 -10.73 2.92 7.44
CA MET A 344 -11.81 2.19 6.74
C MET A 344 -12.76 3.14 6.00
N ARG A 345 -13.08 4.31 6.56
CA ARG A 345 -13.88 5.33 5.86
C ARG A 345 -13.20 5.77 4.57
N LYS A 346 -11.89 6.05 4.61
CA LYS A 346 -11.14 6.42 3.40
C LYS A 346 -11.07 5.24 2.43
N THR A 347 -10.77 4.04 2.89
CA THR A 347 -10.74 2.82 2.06
C THR A 347 -12.06 2.57 1.32
N LEU A 348 -13.19 2.63 2.02
CA LEU A 348 -14.50 2.41 1.41
C LEU A 348 -14.90 3.55 0.46
N TYR A 349 -14.53 4.79 0.78
CA TYR A 349 -14.68 5.92 -0.16
C TYR A 349 -13.86 5.70 -1.45
N GLU A 350 -12.62 5.23 -1.34
CA GLU A 350 -11.78 4.92 -2.49
C GLU A 350 -12.33 3.75 -3.33
N LEU A 351 -12.91 2.75 -2.67
CA LEU A 351 -13.61 1.62 -3.31
C LEU A 351 -15.01 1.98 -3.85
N GLN A 352 -15.50 3.20 -3.60
CA GLN A 352 -16.85 3.64 -3.98
C GLN A 352 -17.95 2.78 -3.36
N ILE A 353 -17.78 2.43 -2.08
CA ILE A 353 -18.71 1.59 -1.32
C ILE A 353 -19.33 2.44 -0.20
N ASP A 354 -20.65 2.60 -0.25
CA ASP A 354 -21.44 3.23 0.79
C ASP A 354 -21.68 2.24 1.92
N PHE A 355 -21.70 2.74 3.16
CA PHE A 355 -21.81 1.88 4.33
C PHE A 355 -22.48 2.59 5.50
N LYS A 356 -23.13 1.79 6.35
CA LYS A 356 -23.59 2.20 7.67
C LYS A 356 -22.55 1.83 8.72
N LEU A 357 -22.05 2.84 9.43
CA LEU A 357 -21.23 2.61 10.62
C LEU A 357 -22.08 2.00 11.74
N SER A 358 -21.65 0.84 12.24
CA SER A 358 -22.23 0.16 13.40
C SER A 358 -21.28 0.30 14.58
N ASP A 359 -21.73 0.98 15.64
CA ASP A 359 -20.94 1.15 16.85
C ASP A 359 -20.80 -0.22 17.56
N ALA A 360 -19.57 -0.76 17.55
CA ALA A 360 -19.28 -2.01 18.21
C ALA A 360 -19.45 -1.89 19.74
N VAL A 361 -19.92 -2.97 20.35
CA VAL A 361 -20.06 -3.08 21.81
C VAL A 361 -18.67 -3.25 22.42
N ASP A 362 -18.22 -2.25 23.20
CA ASP A 362 -17.00 -2.37 23.97
C ASP A 362 -17.23 -3.26 25.19
N GLY A 363 -16.84 -4.53 25.07
CA GLY A 363 -16.96 -5.52 26.13
C GLY A 363 -16.31 -5.09 27.45
N ARG A 364 -15.24 -4.28 27.40
CA ARG A 364 -14.56 -3.77 28.61
C ARG A 364 -15.43 -2.78 29.38
N ALA A 365 -16.35 -2.10 28.70
CA ALA A 365 -17.26 -1.13 29.29
C ALA A 365 -18.54 -1.76 29.84
N LEU A 366 -18.82 -3.04 29.53
CA LEU A 366 -20.00 -3.73 30.06
C LEU A 366 -19.84 -3.98 31.57
N ASN A 367 -20.89 -3.75 32.35
CA ASN A 367 -20.96 -4.14 33.75
C ASN A 367 -21.87 -5.36 33.97
N GLU A 368 -21.79 -5.98 35.15
CA GLU A 368 -22.58 -7.20 35.46
C GLU A 368 -24.10 -6.98 35.40
N THR A 369 -24.56 -5.77 35.76
CA THR A 369 -25.98 -5.42 35.69
C THR A 369 -26.48 -5.39 34.25
N GLN A 370 -25.69 -4.84 33.32
CA GLN A 370 -26.01 -4.82 31.89
C GLN A 370 -26.02 -6.23 31.31
N VAL A 371 -25.00 -7.05 31.61
CA VAL A 371 -24.93 -8.45 31.16
C VAL A 371 -26.15 -9.24 31.63
N THR A 372 -26.52 -9.09 32.91
CA THR A 372 -27.70 -9.73 33.49
C THR A 372 -29.00 -9.23 32.87
N ALA A 373 -29.14 -7.92 32.65
CA ALA A 373 -30.32 -7.32 32.03
C ALA A 373 -30.51 -7.76 30.58
N MET A 374 -29.42 -8.05 29.86
CA MET A 374 -29.44 -8.61 28.50
C MET A 374 -29.70 -10.12 28.48
N GLY A 375 -29.83 -10.77 29.64
CA GLY A 375 -30.09 -12.21 29.75
C GLY A 375 -28.90 -13.08 29.30
N ILE A 376 -27.69 -12.52 29.24
CA ILE A 376 -26.51 -13.21 28.74
C ILE A 376 -26.10 -14.30 29.73
N LYS A 377 -26.06 -15.54 29.25
CA LYS A 377 -25.57 -16.71 29.99
C LYS A 377 -24.59 -17.47 29.11
N MET A 378 -23.42 -17.77 29.67
CA MET A 378 -22.42 -18.57 28.95
C MET A 378 -22.89 -20.01 28.82
N LEU A 379 -22.52 -20.66 27.70
CA LEU A 379 -22.74 -22.09 27.58
C LEU A 379 -21.97 -22.84 28.69
N PRO A 380 -22.65 -23.66 29.53
CA PRO A 380 -21.99 -24.39 30.59
C PRO A 380 -20.88 -25.30 30.05
N GLY A 381 -19.71 -25.25 30.67
CA GLY A 381 -18.56 -26.09 30.27
C GLY A 381 -17.77 -25.58 29.06
N TYR A 382 -18.16 -24.44 28.46
CA TYR A 382 -17.35 -23.82 27.41
C TYR A 382 -15.96 -23.43 27.94
N LYS A 383 -14.93 -23.85 27.19
CA LYS A 383 -13.55 -23.41 27.34
C LYS A 383 -12.99 -23.20 25.94
N ASP A 384 -12.37 -22.05 25.72
CA ASP A 384 -11.61 -21.74 24.52
C ASP A 384 -10.70 -22.94 24.15
N PRO A 385 -10.81 -23.52 22.94
CA PRO A 385 -10.09 -24.74 22.57
C PRO A 385 -8.56 -24.61 22.60
N TYR A 386 -8.02 -23.40 22.50
CA TYR A 386 -6.58 -23.12 22.42
C TYR A 386 -5.97 -22.74 23.77
N HIS A 387 -6.74 -22.10 24.63
CA HIS A 387 -6.29 -21.53 25.89
C HIS A 387 -6.90 -22.22 27.11
N GLY A 388 -7.96 -23.01 26.93
CA GLY A 388 -8.67 -23.69 28.01
C GLY A 388 -9.38 -22.75 28.99
N ARG A 389 -9.69 -21.51 28.57
CA ARG A 389 -10.27 -20.45 29.41
C ARG A 389 -11.72 -20.13 29.04
N PRO A 390 -12.52 -19.54 29.94
CA PRO A 390 -13.81 -18.96 29.59
C PRO A 390 -13.69 -17.76 28.63
N LEU A 391 -14.84 -17.31 28.11
CA LEU A 391 -14.98 -16.15 27.21
C LEU A 391 -14.32 -14.88 27.81
N THR A 392 -13.65 -14.06 27.00
CA THR A 392 -13.27 -12.72 27.44
C THR A 392 -14.46 -11.77 27.32
N ARG A 393 -14.37 -10.62 28.00
CA ARG A 393 -15.30 -9.52 27.77
C ARG A 393 -15.24 -8.99 26.34
N GLY A 394 -14.05 -8.94 25.74
CA GLY A 394 -13.88 -8.51 24.35
C GLY A 394 -14.55 -9.45 23.35
N GLU A 395 -14.44 -10.76 23.55
CA GLU A 395 -15.16 -11.78 22.76
C GLU A 395 -16.68 -11.64 22.91
N MET A 396 -17.18 -11.34 24.12
CA MET A 396 -18.59 -10.99 24.35
C MET A 396 -19.00 -9.73 23.57
N GLY A 397 -18.20 -8.67 23.62
CA GLY A 397 -18.45 -7.43 22.88
C GLY A 397 -18.49 -7.63 21.38
N CYS A 398 -17.57 -8.45 20.84
CA CYS A 398 -17.57 -8.86 19.44
C CYS A 398 -18.88 -9.57 19.07
N PHE A 399 -19.26 -10.61 19.83
CA PHE A 399 -20.52 -11.33 19.59
C PHE A 399 -21.74 -10.39 19.59
N LEU A 400 -21.85 -9.53 20.60
CA LEU A 400 -22.97 -8.59 20.73
C LEU A 400 -23.03 -7.59 19.57
N SER A 401 -21.87 -7.21 19.01
CA SER A 401 -21.80 -6.32 17.84
C SER A 401 -22.41 -6.96 16.61
N HIS A 402 -22.10 -8.24 16.33
CA HIS A 402 -22.73 -8.98 15.23
C HIS A 402 -24.20 -9.29 15.51
N TYR A 403 -24.54 -9.68 16.75
CA TYR A 403 -25.93 -9.93 17.16
C TYR A 403 -26.83 -8.72 16.92
N ASN A 404 -26.36 -7.51 17.26
CA ASN A 404 -27.11 -6.28 17.03
C ASN A 404 -27.37 -6.02 15.54
N ILE A 405 -26.42 -6.37 14.67
CA ILE A 405 -26.60 -6.27 13.22
C ILE A 405 -27.61 -7.31 12.73
N TRP A 406 -27.54 -8.56 13.17
CA TRP A 406 -28.53 -9.58 12.79
C TRP A 406 -29.94 -9.17 13.21
N LYS A 407 -30.08 -8.62 14.42
CA LYS A 407 -31.33 -8.06 14.94
C LYS A 407 -31.83 -6.93 14.03
N GLU A 408 -30.96 -5.99 13.68
CA GLU A 408 -31.32 -4.88 12.79
C GLU A 408 -31.75 -5.37 11.39
N ILE A 409 -31.02 -6.32 10.80
CA ILE A 409 -31.37 -6.95 9.52
C ILE A 409 -32.77 -7.56 9.58
N SER A 410 -33.08 -8.30 10.66
CA SER A 410 -34.39 -8.93 10.85
C SER A 410 -35.51 -7.90 11.04
N GLU A 411 -35.28 -6.87 11.87
CA GLU A 411 -36.25 -5.80 12.16
C GLU A 411 -36.56 -4.93 10.95
N ARG A 412 -35.53 -4.59 10.15
CA ARG A 412 -35.68 -3.81 8.92
C ARG A 412 -36.05 -4.66 7.71
N SER A 413 -36.06 -5.99 7.85
CA SER A 413 -36.30 -6.95 6.76
C SER A 413 -35.37 -6.74 5.56
N LEU A 414 -34.06 -6.55 5.82
CA LEU A 414 -33.05 -6.42 4.77
C LEU A 414 -32.79 -7.79 4.15
N ALA A 415 -33.02 -7.93 2.85
CA ALA A 415 -32.89 -9.19 2.12
C ALA A 415 -31.44 -9.68 2.08
N VAL A 416 -30.51 -8.78 1.73
CA VAL A 416 -29.08 -9.07 1.63
C VAL A 416 -28.28 -7.94 2.27
N SER A 417 -27.31 -8.30 3.11
CA SER A 417 -26.39 -7.33 3.72
C SER A 417 -24.96 -7.87 3.77
N ALA A 418 -23.99 -6.96 3.74
CA ALA A 418 -22.59 -7.27 4.05
C ALA A 418 -22.23 -6.74 5.44
N VAL A 419 -21.36 -7.46 6.14
CA VAL A 419 -20.81 -7.05 7.43
C VAL A 419 -19.30 -7.04 7.33
N PHE A 420 -18.67 -5.91 7.62
CA PHE A 420 -17.22 -5.69 7.62
C PHE A 420 -16.74 -5.33 9.03
N GLU A 421 -15.63 -5.91 9.46
CA GLU A 421 -14.85 -5.46 10.62
C GLU A 421 -13.89 -4.32 10.25
N ASP A 422 -13.20 -3.73 11.24
CA ASP A 422 -12.41 -2.51 11.06
C ASP A 422 -10.90 -2.72 10.80
N ASP A 423 -10.40 -3.94 10.91
CA ASP A 423 -8.98 -4.30 10.79
C ASP A 423 -8.67 -5.23 9.61
N LEU A 424 -9.43 -5.04 8.53
CA LEU A 424 -9.28 -5.77 7.27
C LEU A 424 -8.62 -4.96 6.14
N ARG A 425 -8.23 -5.65 5.07
CA ARG A 425 -7.75 -5.13 3.79
C ARG A 425 -8.39 -5.91 2.63
N PHE A 426 -8.45 -5.31 1.46
CA PHE A 426 -9.18 -5.81 0.30
C PHE A 426 -8.23 -6.31 -0.79
N GLU A 427 -8.58 -7.43 -1.43
CA GLU A 427 -7.82 -7.95 -2.57
C GLU A 427 -7.97 -7.10 -3.83
N ILE A 428 -7.04 -7.30 -4.77
CA ILE A 428 -7.15 -6.71 -6.10
C ILE A 428 -8.46 -7.14 -6.78
N PHE A 429 -9.10 -6.20 -7.48
CA PHE A 429 -10.41 -6.38 -8.14
C PHE A 429 -11.58 -6.70 -7.19
N PHE A 430 -11.48 -6.35 -5.90
CA PHE A 430 -12.49 -6.67 -4.88
C PHE A 430 -13.93 -6.37 -5.31
N LYS A 431 -14.24 -5.12 -5.69
CA LYS A 431 -15.60 -4.67 -6.03
C LYS A 431 -16.19 -5.52 -7.16
N ARG A 432 -15.47 -5.63 -8.27
CA ARG A 432 -15.88 -6.43 -9.44
C ARG A 432 -16.03 -7.91 -9.12
N ARG A 433 -15.15 -8.48 -8.30
CA ARG A 433 -15.26 -9.89 -7.89
C ARG A 433 -16.48 -10.13 -6.99
N LEU A 434 -16.82 -9.18 -6.13
CA LEU A 434 -18.01 -9.26 -5.29
C LEU A 434 -19.31 -9.08 -6.10
N GLU A 435 -19.35 -8.14 -7.05
CA GLU A 435 -20.48 -7.96 -7.97
C GLU A 435 -20.72 -9.21 -8.82
N ASN A 436 -19.66 -9.81 -9.38
CA ASN A 436 -19.75 -11.06 -10.13
C ASN A 436 -20.25 -12.21 -9.25
N LEU A 437 -19.82 -12.29 -7.99
CA LEU A 437 -20.34 -13.29 -7.05
C LEU A 437 -21.84 -13.10 -6.82
N LEU A 438 -22.29 -11.87 -6.54
CA LEU A 438 -23.71 -11.58 -6.32
C LEU A 438 -24.56 -11.95 -7.55
N HIS A 439 -24.06 -11.68 -8.75
CA HIS A 439 -24.70 -12.08 -10.00
C HIS A 439 -24.74 -13.60 -10.18
N ASP A 440 -23.61 -14.31 -10.00
CA ASP A 440 -23.54 -15.77 -10.12
C ASP A 440 -24.47 -16.46 -9.08
N LEU A 441 -24.64 -15.88 -7.88
CA LEU A 441 -25.57 -16.37 -6.85
C LEU A 441 -27.04 -16.24 -7.28
N GLU A 442 -27.38 -15.12 -7.92
CA GLU A 442 -28.73 -14.87 -8.45
C GLU A 442 -29.04 -15.78 -9.64
N GLU A 443 -28.11 -15.91 -10.60
CA GLU A 443 -28.28 -16.79 -11.77
C GLU A 443 -28.41 -18.27 -11.39
N ALA A 444 -27.68 -18.71 -10.36
CA ALA A 444 -27.74 -20.09 -9.88
C ALA A 444 -28.96 -20.37 -8.98
N GLU A 445 -29.75 -19.34 -8.62
CA GLU A 445 -30.82 -19.41 -7.63
C GLU A 445 -30.36 -20.12 -6.32
N LEU A 446 -29.11 -19.87 -5.92
CA LEU A 446 -28.52 -20.57 -4.77
C LEU A 446 -29.21 -20.10 -3.48
N ASP A 447 -29.73 -21.04 -2.71
CA ASP A 447 -30.32 -20.76 -1.41
C ASP A 447 -29.21 -20.82 -0.32
N TRP A 448 -28.80 -19.63 0.13
CA TRP A 448 -27.69 -19.39 1.07
C TRP A 448 -28.09 -18.49 2.25
N ASP A 449 -27.42 -18.69 3.39
CA ASP A 449 -27.66 -17.88 4.60
C ASP A 449 -26.49 -16.96 4.94
N LEU A 450 -25.26 -17.45 4.76
CA LEU A 450 -24.04 -16.73 5.11
C LEU A 450 -22.92 -17.07 4.12
N ILE A 451 -22.20 -16.06 3.62
CA ILE A 451 -21.03 -16.26 2.76
C ILE A 451 -19.83 -15.50 3.33
N TYR A 452 -18.81 -16.20 3.78
CA TYR A 452 -17.57 -15.56 4.22
C TYR A 452 -16.85 -14.91 3.03
N LEU A 453 -16.46 -13.64 3.20
CA LEU A 453 -15.62 -12.89 2.27
C LEU A 453 -14.16 -12.83 2.74
N GLY A 454 -13.97 -12.86 4.06
CA GLY A 454 -12.69 -12.98 4.73
C GLY A 454 -12.85 -13.78 6.02
N ARG A 455 -12.06 -14.85 6.15
CA ARG A 455 -12.03 -15.74 7.32
C ARG A 455 -10.67 -16.41 7.47
N LYS A 456 -10.49 -17.13 8.56
CA LYS A 456 -9.44 -18.13 8.75
C LYS A 456 -10.03 -19.52 8.66
N ARG A 457 -9.57 -20.28 7.68
CA ARG A 457 -9.90 -21.70 7.56
C ARG A 457 -9.09 -22.49 8.60
N MET A 458 -9.76 -23.33 9.38
CA MET A 458 -9.11 -24.08 10.46
C MET A 458 -8.71 -25.50 10.05
N GLN A 459 -9.44 -26.11 9.11
CA GLN A 459 -9.07 -27.37 8.46
C GLN A 459 -8.32 -27.07 7.16
N VAL A 460 -7.05 -27.47 7.05
CA VAL A 460 -6.22 -27.13 5.87
C VAL A 460 -5.73 -28.33 5.07
N ASP A 461 -5.87 -29.54 5.62
CA ASP A 461 -5.34 -30.75 4.98
C ASP A 461 -6.18 -31.22 3.79
N GLU A 462 -7.47 -30.88 3.77
CA GLU A 462 -8.42 -31.26 2.72
C GLU A 462 -8.92 -30.00 2.02
N PRO A 463 -9.21 -29.99 0.71
CA PRO A 463 -9.89 -28.87 0.07
C PRO A 463 -11.37 -28.84 0.46
N GLU A 464 -11.96 -27.64 0.58
CA GLU A 464 -13.42 -27.51 0.70
C GLU A 464 -14.11 -27.81 -0.63
N GLU A 465 -15.35 -28.28 -0.54
CA GLU A 465 -16.13 -28.68 -1.72
C GLU A 465 -16.62 -27.45 -2.49
N PRO A 466 -16.37 -27.36 -3.81
CA PRO A 466 -16.89 -26.27 -4.64
C PRO A 466 -18.40 -26.36 -4.79
N VAL A 467 -19.07 -25.21 -4.85
CA VAL A 467 -20.51 -25.12 -5.09
C VAL A 467 -20.78 -25.24 -6.60
N PRO A 468 -21.52 -26.26 -7.06
CA PRO A 468 -21.84 -26.40 -8.47
C PRO A 468 -22.63 -25.19 -8.98
N GLY A 469 -22.26 -24.67 -10.15
CA GLY A 469 -22.96 -23.55 -10.79
C GLY A 469 -22.53 -22.15 -10.34
N VAL A 470 -21.76 -22.03 -9.25
CA VAL A 470 -21.25 -20.74 -8.76
C VAL A 470 -19.72 -20.76 -8.71
N ARG A 471 -19.08 -19.85 -9.44
CA ARG A 471 -17.61 -19.83 -9.52
C ARG A 471 -17.02 -19.27 -8.23
N ASN A 472 -15.84 -19.77 -7.85
CA ASN A 472 -15.07 -19.29 -6.70
C ASN A 472 -15.85 -19.32 -5.38
N LEU A 473 -16.76 -20.28 -5.21
CA LEU A 473 -17.55 -20.47 -4.02
C LEU A 473 -17.41 -21.92 -3.54
N VAL A 474 -17.23 -22.09 -2.24
CA VAL A 474 -17.09 -23.40 -1.58
C VAL A 474 -18.01 -23.52 -0.37
N VAL A 475 -18.37 -24.75 0.01
CA VAL A 475 -19.09 -25.03 1.25
C VAL A 475 -18.16 -24.79 2.43
N SER A 476 -18.56 -23.93 3.37
CA SER A 476 -17.70 -23.59 4.51
C SER A 476 -17.52 -24.75 5.47
N ASP A 477 -16.27 -24.97 5.89
CA ASP A 477 -15.92 -25.85 6.98
C ASP A 477 -15.68 -25.06 8.29
N TYR A 478 -15.12 -25.69 9.32
CA TYR A 478 -14.75 -25.03 10.57
C TYR A 478 -13.86 -23.81 10.32
N SER A 479 -14.36 -22.64 10.72
CA SER A 479 -13.83 -21.34 10.35
C SER A 479 -13.78 -20.41 11.54
N TYR A 480 -12.68 -19.66 11.64
CA TYR A 480 -12.49 -18.57 12.59
C TYR A 480 -12.43 -17.25 11.85
N TRP A 481 -12.50 -16.15 12.60
CA TRP A 481 -12.50 -14.77 12.12
C TRP A 481 -13.72 -14.43 11.28
N THR A 482 -14.45 -13.41 11.73
CA THR A 482 -15.60 -12.83 11.04
C THR A 482 -15.26 -11.54 10.31
N LEU A 483 -14.04 -11.45 9.76
CA LEU A 483 -13.49 -10.23 9.12
C LEU A 483 -14.51 -9.57 8.19
N ALA A 484 -15.12 -10.38 7.32
CA ALA A 484 -16.22 -9.96 6.49
C ALA A 484 -17.09 -11.13 6.02
N TYR A 485 -18.40 -10.93 5.95
CA TYR A 485 -19.34 -11.88 5.36
C TYR A 485 -20.57 -11.20 4.77
N LEU A 486 -21.20 -11.88 3.80
CA LEU A 486 -22.57 -11.64 3.38
C LEU A 486 -23.53 -12.43 4.25
N ILE A 487 -24.72 -11.89 4.50
CA ILE A 487 -25.78 -12.54 5.25
C ILE A 487 -27.14 -12.23 4.62
N SER A 488 -27.99 -13.26 4.50
CA SER A 488 -29.36 -13.11 4.05
C SER A 488 -30.30 -12.82 5.22
N LEU A 489 -31.49 -12.28 4.94
CA LEU A 489 -32.55 -12.12 5.94
C LEU A 489 -32.86 -13.42 6.68
N GLN A 490 -32.89 -14.53 5.94
CA GLN A 490 -33.15 -15.85 6.48
C GLN A 490 -32.02 -16.29 7.42
N GLY A 491 -30.76 -16.07 7.03
CA GLY A 491 -29.60 -16.35 7.85
C GLY A 491 -29.63 -15.58 9.17
N ALA A 492 -29.89 -14.27 9.12
CA ALA A 492 -30.02 -13.44 10.32
C ALA A 492 -31.11 -13.96 11.28
N ARG A 493 -32.28 -14.35 10.76
CA ARG A 493 -33.36 -14.92 11.57
C ARG A 493 -32.97 -16.26 12.20
N LYS A 494 -32.39 -17.18 11.43
CA LYS A 494 -31.89 -18.48 11.97
C LYS A 494 -30.90 -18.29 13.12
N LEU A 495 -29.99 -17.32 13.00
CA LEU A 495 -29.02 -17.02 14.07
C LEU A 495 -29.68 -16.44 15.33
N LEU A 496 -30.71 -15.60 15.18
CA LEU A 496 -31.46 -15.02 16.31
C LEU A 496 -32.36 -16.06 16.99
N ASP A 497 -33.07 -16.88 16.21
CA ASP A 497 -34.00 -17.91 16.67
C ASP A 497 -33.31 -19.01 17.48
N ALA A 498 -31.98 -19.14 17.33
CA ALA A 498 -31.16 -20.02 18.15
C ALA A 498 -31.01 -19.56 19.61
N GLU A 499 -31.55 -18.39 19.96
CA GLU A 499 -31.48 -17.74 21.28
C GLU A 499 -30.05 -17.68 21.87
N PRO A 500 -29.05 -17.21 21.09
CA PRO A 500 -27.65 -17.38 21.45
C PRO A 500 -27.23 -16.65 22.72
N LEU A 501 -27.95 -15.59 23.13
CA LEU A 501 -27.65 -14.88 24.37
C LEU A 501 -27.82 -15.76 25.62
N THR A 502 -28.73 -16.74 25.58
CA THR A 502 -29.00 -17.63 26.74
C THR A 502 -27.99 -18.77 26.89
N LYS A 503 -27.11 -18.94 25.90
CA LYS A 503 -26.10 -20.02 25.79
C LYS A 503 -24.92 -19.55 24.96
N MET A 504 -24.35 -18.40 25.33
CA MET A 504 -23.38 -17.67 24.54
C MET A 504 -22.08 -18.46 24.34
N LEU A 505 -21.63 -18.42 23.09
CA LEU A 505 -20.32 -18.81 22.61
C LEU A 505 -19.68 -17.59 21.90
N PRO A 506 -18.36 -17.51 21.73
CA PRO A 506 -17.78 -16.53 20.81
C PRO A 506 -18.34 -16.73 19.41
N VAL A 507 -18.39 -15.66 18.61
CA VAL A 507 -19.00 -15.68 17.27
C VAL A 507 -18.34 -16.73 16.37
N ASP A 508 -17.01 -16.86 16.48
CA ASP A 508 -16.19 -17.84 15.77
C ASP A 508 -16.54 -19.30 16.09
N GLU A 509 -17.17 -19.57 17.24
CA GLU A 509 -17.62 -20.93 17.61
C GLU A 509 -19.12 -21.11 17.33
N PHE A 510 -19.90 -20.06 17.55
CA PHE A 510 -21.34 -20.07 17.34
C PHE A 510 -21.71 -20.28 15.87
N LEU A 511 -21.06 -19.57 14.94
CA LEU A 511 -21.37 -19.70 13.52
C LEU A 511 -21.12 -21.14 13.03
N PRO A 512 -19.94 -21.78 13.23
CA PRO A 512 -19.74 -23.19 12.87
C PRO A 512 -20.68 -24.18 13.52
N VAL A 513 -21.14 -23.90 14.74
CA VAL A 513 -22.21 -24.70 15.35
C VAL A 513 -23.48 -24.61 14.51
N MET A 514 -23.90 -23.41 14.11
CA MET A 514 -25.16 -23.22 13.39
C MET A 514 -25.20 -23.84 11.98
N TYR A 515 -24.04 -24.04 11.34
CA TYR A 515 -23.92 -24.77 10.06
C TYR A 515 -23.35 -26.19 10.19
N ASP A 516 -23.37 -26.76 11.41
CA ASP A 516 -23.03 -28.16 11.73
C ASP A 516 -21.61 -28.61 11.31
N LYS A 517 -20.62 -27.70 11.43
CA LYS A 517 -19.19 -27.98 11.15
C LYS A 517 -18.29 -27.76 12.36
N HIS A 518 -18.85 -27.57 13.55
CA HIS A 518 -18.06 -27.41 14.76
C HIS A 518 -17.49 -28.77 15.23
N PRO A 519 -16.19 -28.87 15.56
CA PRO A 519 -15.54 -30.15 15.89
C PRO A 519 -15.94 -30.72 17.25
N ILE A 520 -16.40 -29.89 18.19
CA ILE A 520 -16.83 -30.31 19.53
C ILE A 520 -18.35 -30.50 19.55
N SER A 521 -18.79 -31.76 19.67
CA SER A 521 -20.21 -32.15 19.66
C SER A 521 -21.02 -31.57 20.83
N ASP A 522 -20.39 -31.42 22.00
CA ASP A 522 -21.06 -30.91 23.20
C ASP A 522 -21.57 -29.48 22.98
N TYR A 523 -20.78 -28.65 22.27
CA TYR A 523 -21.17 -27.28 21.96
C TYR A 523 -22.31 -27.29 20.93
N SER A 524 -22.20 -28.12 19.89
CA SER A 524 -23.24 -28.27 18.87
C SER A 524 -24.57 -28.77 19.45
N SER A 525 -24.53 -29.65 20.45
CA SER A 525 -25.74 -30.24 21.06
C SER A 525 -26.65 -29.22 21.75
N ALA A 526 -26.09 -28.07 22.15
CA ALA A 526 -26.85 -26.99 22.79
C ALA A 526 -27.70 -26.18 21.80
N PHE A 527 -27.51 -26.36 20.49
CA PHE A 527 -28.19 -25.59 19.44
C PHE A 527 -28.94 -26.52 18.49
N SER A 528 -30.20 -26.16 18.21
CA SER A 528 -31.06 -26.85 17.26
C SER A 528 -32.17 -25.88 16.80
N PRO A 529 -32.55 -25.86 15.51
CA PRO A 529 -31.90 -26.58 14.40
C PRO A 529 -30.55 -25.94 13.99
N ARG A 530 -29.61 -26.75 13.50
CA ARG A 530 -28.30 -26.32 12.97
C ARG A 530 -28.33 -26.38 11.44
N ASN A 531 -29.14 -25.53 10.83
CA ASN A 531 -29.47 -25.56 9.41
C ASN A 531 -29.05 -24.29 8.66
N LEU A 532 -28.08 -23.54 9.18
CA LEU A 532 -27.49 -22.41 8.50
C LEU A 532 -26.67 -22.89 7.30
N ARG A 533 -26.93 -22.36 6.11
CA ARG A 533 -26.21 -22.67 4.87
C ARG A 533 -25.07 -21.69 4.69
N ALA A 534 -23.89 -22.12 5.11
CA ALA A 534 -22.67 -21.31 5.09
C ALA A 534 -21.74 -21.68 3.92
N PHE A 535 -21.33 -20.67 3.16
CA PHE A 535 -20.37 -20.78 2.07
C PHE A 535 -19.22 -19.79 2.28
N SER A 536 -18.14 -19.95 1.52
CA SER A 536 -17.00 -19.03 1.52
C SER A 536 -16.57 -18.80 0.09
N VAL A 537 -16.14 -17.57 -0.22
CA VAL A 537 -15.41 -17.33 -1.45
C VAL A 537 -14.04 -18.01 -1.40
N GLU A 538 -13.57 -18.50 -2.54
CA GLU A 538 -12.25 -19.11 -2.72
C GLU A 538 -11.69 -18.72 -4.09
N PRO A 539 -10.59 -17.93 -4.18
CA PRO A 539 -9.82 -17.39 -3.06
C PRO A 539 -10.52 -16.22 -2.36
N LEU A 540 -10.14 -15.97 -1.09
CA LEU A 540 -10.68 -14.88 -0.28
C LEU A 540 -10.61 -13.51 -0.97
N LEU A 541 -11.59 -12.67 -0.63
CA LEU A 541 -11.70 -11.29 -1.12
C LEU A 541 -11.15 -10.29 -0.10
N ILE A 542 -11.12 -10.68 1.17
CA ILE A 542 -10.74 -9.84 2.29
C ILE A 542 -9.79 -10.61 3.22
N TYR A 543 -8.76 -9.91 3.69
CA TYR A 543 -7.72 -10.43 4.57
C TYR A 543 -7.54 -9.51 5.77
N PRO A 544 -6.98 -9.99 6.90
CA PRO A 544 -6.64 -9.10 7.99
C PRO A 544 -5.48 -8.18 7.58
N THR A 545 -5.43 -6.99 8.17
CA THR A 545 -4.29 -6.08 8.02
C THR A 545 -3.00 -6.64 8.60
N HIS A 546 -3.10 -7.37 9.71
CA HIS A 546 -2.00 -7.96 10.44
C HIS A 546 -2.41 -9.36 10.91
N TYR A 547 -1.52 -10.33 10.77
CA TYR A 547 -1.70 -11.66 11.35
C TYR A 547 -1.18 -11.69 12.79
N THR A 548 -1.63 -12.67 13.56
CA THR A 548 -1.13 -12.88 14.92
C THR A 548 0.40 -13.06 14.90
N GLY A 549 1.11 -12.22 15.66
CA GLY A 549 2.57 -12.22 15.72
C GLY A 549 3.26 -11.22 14.79
N ASP A 550 2.53 -10.57 13.89
CA ASP A 550 3.08 -9.49 13.08
C ASP A 550 3.38 -8.25 13.93
N GLU A 551 4.39 -7.49 13.53
CA GLU A 551 4.68 -6.17 14.10
C GLU A 551 3.45 -5.26 13.89
N GLY A 552 2.95 -4.65 14.97
CA GLY A 552 1.73 -3.83 14.94
C GLY A 552 0.42 -4.58 15.18
N TYR A 553 0.42 -5.91 15.32
CA TYR A 553 -0.79 -6.68 15.66
C TYR A 553 -1.33 -6.31 17.05
N VAL A 554 -2.60 -5.89 17.09
CA VAL A 554 -3.35 -5.58 18.32
C VAL A 554 -4.74 -6.22 18.23
N SER A 555 -5.07 -7.09 19.19
CA SER A 555 -6.40 -7.69 19.31
C SER A 555 -7.17 -7.07 20.48
N ASP A 556 -8.32 -6.45 20.20
CA ASP A 556 -9.22 -5.89 21.21
C ASP A 556 -10.10 -6.97 21.88
N THR A 557 -10.22 -8.15 21.26
CA THR A 557 -10.99 -9.30 21.76
C THR A 557 -10.17 -10.16 22.73
N GLU A 558 -8.94 -10.54 22.35
CA GLU A 558 -8.13 -11.51 23.10
C GLU A 558 -7.40 -10.90 24.31
N THR A 559 -7.09 -9.61 24.28
CA THR A 559 -6.30 -8.91 25.34
C THR A 559 -7.16 -8.32 26.46
N SER A 560 -8.41 -8.75 26.60
CA SER A 560 -9.37 -8.21 27.58
C SER A 560 -9.63 -9.17 28.75
N VAL A 561 -10.06 -8.65 29.90
CA VAL A 561 -10.31 -9.47 31.11
C VAL A 561 -11.34 -10.59 30.86
N LEU A 562 -11.25 -11.65 31.68
CA LEU A 562 -12.24 -12.73 31.66
C LEU A 562 -13.65 -12.20 31.97
N TRP A 563 -14.67 -12.83 31.38
CA TRP A 563 -16.06 -12.41 31.56
C TRP A 563 -16.51 -12.45 33.02
N ASP A 564 -16.07 -13.48 33.76
CA ASP A 564 -16.41 -13.80 35.15
C ASP A 564 -15.43 -13.22 36.18
N ASN A 565 -14.30 -12.64 35.74
CA ASN A 565 -13.31 -12.09 36.65
C ASN A 565 -12.64 -10.82 36.09
N VAL A 566 -13.12 -9.67 36.58
CA VAL A 566 -12.65 -8.33 36.16
C VAL A 566 -11.23 -8.01 36.65
N LYS A 567 -10.69 -8.76 37.63
CA LYS A 567 -9.36 -8.51 38.22
C LYS A 567 -8.23 -9.25 37.53
N GLN A 568 -8.54 -10.19 36.63
CA GLN A 568 -7.53 -10.99 35.94
C GLN A 568 -7.40 -10.52 34.48
N PRO A 569 -6.40 -9.68 34.16
CA PRO A 569 -6.07 -9.38 32.77
C PRO A 569 -5.60 -10.65 32.04
N THR A 570 -5.96 -10.78 30.77
CA THR A 570 -5.51 -11.88 29.91
C THR A 570 -4.23 -11.55 29.15
N ASP A 571 -3.46 -10.56 29.60
CA ASP A 571 -2.20 -10.17 28.95
C ASP A 571 -1.13 -11.23 29.26
N TRP A 572 -1.16 -12.32 28.49
CA TRP A 572 -0.32 -13.49 28.74
C TRP A 572 0.77 -13.62 27.69
N ASP A 573 1.96 -13.83 28.25
CA ASP A 573 3.27 -13.92 27.64
C ASP A 573 3.26 -14.74 26.33
N ARG A 574 3.44 -14.04 25.21
CA ARG A 574 3.34 -14.55 23.83
C ARG A 574 4.24 -15.77 23.57
N ALA A 575 5.26 -15.99 24.40
CA ALA A 575 6.22 -17.09 24.29
C ALA A 575 5.72 -18.46 24.78
N LYS A 576 4.62 -18.54 25.55
CA LYS A 576 4.18 -19.80 26.20
C LYS A 576 2.86 -20.38 25.70
N SER A 577 2.13 -19.71 24.81
CA SER A 577 0.87 -20.25 24.31
C SER A 577 1.11 -21.39 23.31
N ARG A 578 0.45 -22.54 23.52
CA ARG A 578 0.31 -23.58 22.48
C ARG A 578 -0.30 -23.00 21.20
N LYS A 579 -1.12 -21.95 21.31
CA LYS A 579 -1.61 -21.15 20.18
C LYS A 579 -0.45 -20.52 19.42
N THR A 580 0.56 -19.92 20.05
CA THR A 580 1.73 -19.35 19.34
C THR A 580 2.57 -20.42 18.68
N GLN A 581 2.88 -21.55 19.35
CA GLN A 581 3.70 -22.61 18.75
C GLN A 581 2.98 -23.40 17.66
N GLN A 582 1.67 -23.64 17.81
CA GLN A 582 0.84 -24.29 16.80
C GLN A 582 0.48 -23.30 15.69
N GLN A 583 0.28 -22.01 15.97
CA GLN A 583 0.15 -20.95 14.95
C GLN A 583 1.46 -20.64 14.25
N GLU A 584 2.63 -20.82 14.87
CA GLU A 584 3.95 -20.71 14.22
C GLU A 584 4.24 -21.93 13.33
N LYS A 585 3.83 -23.15 13.74
CA LYS A 585 3.83 -24.33 12.87
C LYS A 585 2.79 -24.24 11.74
N LEU A 586 1.59 -23.75 12.04
CA LEU A 586 0.55 -23.46 11.07
C LEU A 586 0.85 -22.19 10.25
N ARG A 587 1.83 -21.37 10.63
CA ARG A 587 2.32 -20.23 9.81
C ARG A 587 2.94 -20.73 8.51
N SER A 588 3.44 -21.96 8.48
CA SER A 588 3.92 -22.62 7.26
C SER A 588 2.86 -23.44 6.52
N GLU A 589 1.73 -23.80 7.15
CA GLU A 589 0.77 -24.80 6.63
C GLU A 589 -0.66 -24.26 6.46
N ALA A 590 -1.16 -23.44 7.39
CA ALA A 590 -2.45 -22.75 7.30
C ALA A 590 -2.27 -21.31 6.84
N ILE A 591 -1.91 -21.17 5.58
CA ILE A 591 -1.88 -19.86 4.94
C ILE A 591 -3.06 -19.82 3.96
N ASN A 592 -4.12 -19.10 4.35
CA ASN A 592 -4.85 -18.27 3.39
C ASN A 592 -3.83 -17.25 2.89
N THR A 593 -2.86 -17.70 2.09
CA THR A 593 -1.84 -16.82 1.52
C THR A 593 -2.66 -15.95 0.58
N PRO A 594 -2.59 -14.61 0.64
CA PRO A 594 -2.93 -13.83 -0.53
C PRO A 594 -2.13 -14.48 -1.65
N SER A 595 -2.84 -15.09 -2.59
CA SER A 595 -2.27 -16.11 -3.45
C SER A 595 -0.95 -15.56 -3.99
N LEU A 596 0.20 -16.14 -3.64
CA LEU A 596 1.46 -15.90 -4.34
C LEU A 596 1.40 -16.36 -5.82
N ARG A 597 0.19 -16.72 -6.26
CA ARG A 597 -0.22 -17.36 -7.50
C ARG A 597 -1.68 -17.00 -7.78
N SER A 598 -2.04 -15.72 -7.70
CA SER A 598 -3.10 -15.29 -8.61
C SER A 598 -2.61 -15.64 -10.02
N PRO A 599 -3.44 -16.12 -10.96
CA PRO A 599 -3.02 -16.25 -12.36
C PRO A 599 -2.35 -14.96 -12.85
N PHE A 600 -2.80 -13.80 -12.36
CA PHE A 600 -2.21 -12.50 -12.64
C PHE A 600 -0.79 -12.31 -12.06
N ASP A 601 -0.42 -13.00 -10.99
CA ASP A 601 0.89 -12.87 -10.32
C ASP A 601 1.97 -13.78 -10.93
N SER A 602 1.59 -14.84 -11.64
CA SER A 602 2.55 -15.72 -12.34
C SER A 602 3.07 -15.12 -13.65
N ALA A 603 2.35 -14.15 -14.23
CA ALA A 603 2.62 -13.64 -15.58
C ALA A 603 3.77 -12.63 -15.65
N ALA A 604 4.09 -11.93 -14.55
CA ALA A 604 5.25 -11.02 -14.51
C ALA A 604 6.62 -11.74 -14.62
N ARG A 605 6.62 -13.08 -14.63
CA ARG A 605 7.82 -13.91 -14.81
C ARG A 605 8.05 -14.35 -16.25
N ASP A 606 7.00 -14.38 -17.07
CA ASP A 606 7.09 -14.92 -18.44
C ASP A 606 7.23 -13.80 -19.49
N GLU A 607 7.06 -12.53 -19.09
CA GLU A 607 7.16 -11.34 -19.97
C GLU A 607 8.23 -10.32 -19.53
N LEU A 608 9.14 -10.67 -18.60
CA LEU A 608 10.30 -9.83 -18.19
C LEU A 608 11.62 -10.60 -18.13
#